data_AF-A0A6N2K3C2-F1
#
_entry.id   AF-A0A6N2K3C2-F1
#
_cell.length_a   1.000
_cell.length_b   1.000
_cell.length_c   1.000
_cell.angle_alpha   90.00
_cell.angle_beta   90.00
_cell.angle_gamma   90.00
#
_symmetry.space_group_name_H-M   'P 1'
#
loop_
_entity.id
_entity.type
_entity.pdbx_description
1 polymer ?
#
loop_
_entity_poly.entity_id
_entity_poly.type
_entity_poly.pdbx_seq_one_letter_code
_entity_poly.pdbx_strand_id
1 'polypeptide(L)'
;MIRNFKLEGKIVPSEVTVGILQQAMQQSENKKFIIDGFPRNEENLATFEKTVKVEPEFVLFFDCPEEELKRRLLSRNQINAQRSVEQVFDDIRNVFSKLNPGSRGASTI
;
A
#
# COMPACT_ATOMS: atom_id res chain seq x y z
N MET A 1 13.23 4.93 -15.03
CA MET A 1 13.56 3.88 -14.04
C MET A 1 12.32 3.08 -13.61
N ILE A 2 11.32 3.65 -12.91
CA ILE A 2 10.10 2.93 -12.46
C ILE A 2 9.27 2.35 -13.61
N ARG A 3 9.17 3.09 -14.73
CA ARG A 3 8.45 2.61 -15.92
C ARG A 3 9.01 1.27 -16.41
N ASN A 4 10.32 1.05 -16.31
CA ASN A 4 10.95 -0.19 -16.77
C ASN A 4 10.60 -1.36 -15.85
N PHE A 5 10.60 -1.16 -14.52
CA PHE A 5 10.13 -2.19 -13.58
C PHE A 5 8.66 -2.56 -13.82
N LYS A 6 7.79 -1.56 -14.04
CA LYS A 6 6.37 -1.79 -14.38
C LYS A 6 6.18 -2.53 -15.70
N LEU A 7 6.96 -2.18 -16.72
CA LEU A 7 6.88 -2.80 -18.06
C LEU A 7 7.46 -4.22 -18.08
N GLU A 8 8.49 -4.48 -17.27
CA GLU A 8 9.15 -5.78 -17.15
C GLU A 8 8.45 -6.73 -16.16
N GLY A 9 7.34 -6.31 -15.54
CA GLY A 9 6.66 -7.08 -14.50
C GLY A 9 7.52 -7.33 -13.24
N LYS A 10 8.62 -6.58 -13.09
CA LYS A 10 9.52 -6.71 -11.95
C LYS A 10 8.98 -5.92 -10.77
N ILE A 11 9.04 -6.53 -9.59
CA ILE A 11 8.69 -5.89 -8.33
C ILE A 11 9.66 -4.72 -8.11
N VAL A 12 9.11 -3.52 -7.89
CA VAL A 12 9.90 -2.33 -7.57
C VAL A 12 10.40 -2.50 -6.13
N PRO A 13 11.72 -2.36 -5.86
CA PRO A 13 12.24 -2.42 -4.49
C PRO A 13 11.59 -1.41 -3.56
N SER A 14 11.43 -1.79 -2.29
CA SER A 14 10.79 -0.95 -1.26
C SER A 14 11.50 0.38 -1.08
N GLU A 15 12.84 0.38 -1.09
CA GLU A 15 13.69 1.55 -0.88
C GLU A 15 13.47 2.59 -1.99
N VAL A 16 13.30 2.12 -3.23
CA VAL A 16 13.04 3.01 -4.37
C VAL A 16 11.69 3.69 -4.19
N THR A 17 10.65 2.92 -3.85
CA THR A 17 9.29 3.43 -3.66
C THR A 17 9.22 4.44 -2.52
N VAL A 18 9.81 4.12 -1.36
CA VAL A 18 9.85 4.99 -0.18
C VAL A 18 10.68 6.24 -0.44
N GLY A 19 11.82 6.13 -1.15
CA GLY A 19 12.65 7.28 -1.48
C GLY A 19 11.93 8.30 -2.36
N ILE A 20 11.17 7.84 -3.36
CA ILE A 20 10.38 8.72 -4.22
C ILE A 20 9.29 9.43 -3.42
N LEU A 21 8.60 8.68 -2.54
CA LEU A 21 7.56 9.23 -1.69
C LEU A 21 8.13 10.32 -0.76
N GLN A 22 9.25 10.04 -0.09
CA GLN A 22 9.93 10.99 0.78
C GLN A 22 10.33 12.26 0.03
N GLN A 23 10.92 12.11 -1.17
CA GLN A 23 11.31 13.25 -1.99
C GLN A 23 10.09 14.09 -2.40
N ALA A 24 8.98 13.46 -2.79
CA ALA A 24 7.75 14.16 -3.15
C ALA A 24 7.16 14.94 -1.96
N MET A 25 7.21 14.36 -0.75
CA MET A 25 6.78 15.03 0.48
C MET A 25 7.67 16.23 0.81
N GLN A 26 9.00 16.07 0.70
CA GLN A 26 9.97 17.15 0.98
C GLN A 26 9.91 18.31 -0.02
N GLN A 27 9.57 18.04 -1.28
CA GLN A 27 9.43 19.06 -2.31
C GLN A 27 8.09 19.82 -2.23
N SER A 28 7.12 19.31 -1.47
CA SER A 28 5.82 19.96 -1.32
C SER A 28 5.84 20.95 -0.16
N GLU A 29 5.17 22.09 -0.34
CA GLU A 29 4.91 23.04 0.75
C GLU A 29 3.75 22.58 1.66
N ASN A 30 3.03 21.53 1.27
CA ASN A 30 1.93 20.97 2.04
C ASN A 30 2.45 20.20 3.25
N LYS A 31 1.70 20.30 4.36
CA LYS A 31 1.98 19.55 5.59
C LYS A 31 1.18 18.26 5.73
N LYS A 32 0.20 18.03 4.85
CA LYS A 32 -0.73 16.90 4.90
C LYS A 32 -0.73 16.18 3.57
N PHE A 33 -0.67 14.85 3.64
CA PHE A 33 -0.60 13.98 2.48
C PHE A 33 -1.57 12.81 2.64
N ILE A 34 -2.22 12.44 1.54
CA ILE A 34 -2.94 11.17 1.42
C ILE A 34 -2.07 10.29 0.53
N ILE A 35 -1.62 9.16 1.08
CA ILE A 35 -0.82 8.21 0.33
C ILE A 35 -1.72 7.05 -0.06
N ASP A 36 -2.16 7.04 -1.32
CA ASP A 36 -3.07 6.02 -1.83
C ASP A 36 -2.33 4.71 -2.14
N GLY A 37 -2.89 3.60 -1.67
CA GLY A 37 -2.39 2.25 -1.94
C GLY A 37 -0.99 1.96 -1.39
N PHE A 38 -0.63 2.60 -0.27
CA PHE A 38 0.63 2.40 0.46
C PHE A 38 0.37 2.35 1.97
N PRO A 39 1.10 1.52 2.74
CA PRO A 39 2.06 0.50 2.31
C PRO A 39 1.38 -0.73 1.71
N ARG A 40 2.05 -1.45 0.79
CA ARG A 40 1.47 -2.65 0.12
C ARG A 40 1.84 -3.98 0.76
N ASN A 41 2.84 -3.99 1.62
CA ASN A 41 3.33 -5.15 2.36
C ASN A 41 4.14 -4.69 3.58
N GLU A 42 4.57 -5.63 4.40
CA GLU A 42 5.32 -5.33 5.63
C GLU A 42 6.70 -4.74 5.36
N GLU A 43 7.35 -5.14 4.27
CA GLU A 43 8.67 -4.61 3.89
C GLU A 43 8.60 -3.12 3.56
N ASN A 44 7.59 -2.71 2.78
CA ASN A 44 7.31 -1.30 2.48
C ASN A 44 7.05 -0.51 3.77
N LEU A 45 6.27 -1.08 4.69
CA LEU A 45 5.98 -0.44 5.98
C LEU A 45 7.26 -0.24 6.79
N ALA A 46 8.07 -1.30 6.96
CA ALA A 46 9.31 -1.23 7.72
C ALA A 46 10.32 -0.24 7.12
N THR A 47 10.43 -0.17 5.79
CA THR A 47 11.30 0.80 5.12
C THR A 47 10.76 2.22 5.24
N PHE A 48 9.45 2.41 5.17
CA PHE A 48 8.81 3.72 5.38
C PHE A 48 9.04 4.25 6.80
N GLU A 49 8.81 3.43 7.82
CA GLU A 49 9.05 3.81 9.22
C GLU A 49 10.51 4.19 9.47
N LYS A 50 11.46 3.42 8.92
CA LYS A 50 12.90 3.69 9.06
C LYS A 50 13.34 4.99 8.36
N THR A 51 12.82 5.24 7.17
CA THR A 51 13.31 6.32 6.30
C THR A 51 12.55 7.63 6.51
N VAL A 52 11.22 7.58 6.55
CA VAL A 52 10.37 8.78 6.66
C VAL A 52 10.18 9.19 8.11
N LYS A 53 10.16 8.23 9.05
CA LYS A 53 10.05 8.47 10.50
C LYS A 53 8.85 9.33 10.89
N VAL A 54 7.72 9.12 10.20
CA VAL A 54 6.45 9.78 10.46
C VAL A 54 5.39 8.72 10.71
N GLU A 55 4.59 8.91 11.75
CA GLU A 55 3.41 8.10 11.99
C GLU A 55 2.20 8.74 11.29
N PRO A 56 1.37 7.95 10.59
CA PRO A 56 0.14 8.46 9.99
C PRO A 56 -0.88 8.83 11.08
N GLU A 57 -1.63 9.92 10.86
CA GLU A 57 -2.72 10.32 11.78
C GLU A 57 -3.83 9.26 11.85
N PHE A 58 -4.13 8.61 10.72
CA PHE A 58 -5.07 7.49 10.63
C PHE A 58 -4.82 6.70 9.34
N VAL A 59 -5.36 5.48 9.27
CA VAL A 59 -5.38 4.66 8.06
C VAL A 59 -6.82 4.41 7.64
N LEU A 60 -7.16 4.82 6.42
CA LEU A 60 -8.47 4.51 5.83
C LEU A 60 -8.38 3.18 5.08
N PHE A 61 -9.07 2.16 5.60
CA PHE A 61 -9.16 0.85 4.98
C PHE A 61 -10.56 0.62 4.42
N PHE A 62 -10.66 0.43 3.11
CA PHE A 62 -11.91 0.05 2.47
C PHE A 62 -12.06 -1.46 2.56
N ASP A 63 -12.92 -1.92 3.47
CA ASP A 63 -13.28 -3.33 3.51
C ASP A 63 -14.21 -3.65 2.34
N CYS A 64 -13.85 -4.67 1.58
CA CYS A 64 -14.57 -5.07 0.39
C CYS A 64 -14.66 -6.59 0.38
N PRO A 65 -15.84 -7.17 0.09
CA PRO A 65 -15.96 -8.61 -0.14
C PRO A 65 -14.98 -9.07 -1.22
N GLU A 66 -14.38 -10.24 -1.01
CA GLU A 66 -13.36 -10.80 -1.88
C GLU A 66 -13.87 -10.99 -3.32
N GLU A 67 -15.09 -11.48 -3.47
CA GLU A 67 -15.74 -11.66 -4.77
C GLU A 67 -15.91 -10.33 -5.55
N GLU A 68 -16.22 -9.25 -4.84
CA GLU A 68 -16.34 -7.92 -5.45
C GLU A 68 -14.96 -7.39 -5.87
N LEU A 69 -13.92 -7.59 -5.05
CA LEU A 69 -12.55 -7.21 -5.41
C LEU A 69 -12.04 -8.04 -6.60
N LYS A 70 -12.25 -9.37 -6.58
CA LYS A 70 -11.94 -10.28 -7.71
C LYS A 70 -12.59 -9.78 -8.99
N ARG A 71 -13.90 -9.49 -8.96
CA ARG A 71 -14.62 -8.94 -10.12
C ARG A 71 -13.99 -7.64 -10.62
N ARG A 72 -13.67 -6.71 -9.71
CA ARG A 72 -13.04 -5.41 -10.05
C ARG A 72 -11.62 -5.58 -10.61
N LEU A 73 -10.80 -6.44 -10.03
CA LEU A 73 -9.43 -6.67 -10.48
C LEU A 73 -9.39 -7.37 -11.84
N LEU A 74 -10.25 -8.36 -12.07
CA LEU A 74 -10.44 -9.02 -13.37
C LEU A 74 -10.87 -8.01 -14.43
N SER A 75 -11.87 -7.17 -14.13
CA SER A 75 -12.35 -6.15 -15.07
C SER A 75 -11.28 -5.13 -15.49
N ARG A 76 -10.22 -4.98 -14.69
CA ARG A 76 -9.11 -4.03 -14.92
C ARG A 76 -7.85 -4.70 -15.47
N ASN A 77 -7.85 -6.01 -15.78
CA ASN A 77 -6.66 -6.78 -16.17
C ASN A 77 -5.50 -6.66 -15.15
N GLN A 78 -5.82 -6.52 -13.87
CA GLN A 78 -4.83 -6.33 -12.79
C GLN A 78 -4.43 -7.64 -12.09
N ILE A 79 -4.93 -8.77 -12.56
CA ILE A 79 -4.56 -10.10 -12.07
C ILE A 79 -3.54 -10.70 -13.04
N ASN A 80 -2.38 -11.06 -12.50
CA ASN A 80 -1.28 -11.70 -13.21
C ASN A 80 -0.83 -12.96 -12.46
N ALA A 81 -0.16 -13.88 -13.15
CA ALA A 81 0.20 -15.21 -12.64
C ALA A 81 1.11 -15.22 -11.39
N GLN A 82 1.66 -14.06 -10.99
CA GLN A 82 2.61 -13.94 -9.89
C GLN A 82 1.98 -13.75 -8.51
N ARG A 83 0.76 -13.20 -8.37
CA ARG A 83 0.13 -12.96 -7.06
C ARG A 83 -1.37 -13.24 -7.12
N SER A 84 -1.85 -14.09 -6.23
CA SER A 84 -3.29 -14.38 -6.11
C SER A 84 -4.00 -13.22 -5.40
N VAL A 85 -5.32 -13.12 -5.59
CA VAL A 85 -6.12 -12.06 -4.95
C VAL A 85 -6.08 -12.20 -3.44
N GLU A 86 -6.06 -13.44 -2.95
CA GLU A 86 -5.98 -13.80 -1.54
C GLU A 86 -4.68 -13.28 -0.90
N GLN A 87 -3.54 -13.46 -1.57
CA GLN A 87 -2.26 -12.94 -1.08
C GLN A 87 -2.24 -11.41 -0.96
N VAL A 88 -2.89 -10.71 -1.90
CA VAL A 88 -3.00 -9.25 -1.84
C VAL A 88 -3.88 -8.82 -0.66
N PHE A 89 -4.97 -9.53 -0.40
CA PHE A 89 -5.83 -9.28 0.76
C PHE A 89 -5.09 -9.44 2.08
N ASP A 90 -4.40 -10.56 2.24
CA ASP A 90 -3.71 -10.90 3.48
C ASP A 90 -2.60 -9.88 3.78
N ASP A 91 -1.81 -9.51 2.78
CA ASP A 91 -0.75 -8.51 2.95
C ASP A 91 -1.31 -7.16 3.41
N ILE A 92 -2.41 -6.68 2.79
CA ILE A 92 -3.02 -5.40 3.17
C ILE A 92 -3.64 -5.48 4.57
N ARG A 93 -4.33 -6.58 4.91
CA ARG A 93 -4.91 -6.76 6.25
C ARG A 93 -3.86 -6.86 7.35
N ASN A 94 -2.74 -7.52 7.07
CA ASN A 94 -1.62 -7.63 8.00
C ASN A 94 -1.02 -6.25 8.29
N VAL A 95 -0.79 -5.45 7.24
CA VAL A 95 -0.31 -4.06 7.36
C VAL A 95 -1.32 -3.21 8.14
N PHE A 96 -2.62 -3.28 7.80
CA PHE A 96 -3.66 -2.52 8.49
C PHE A 96 -3.73 -2.85 9.98
N SER A 97 -3.64 -4.13 10.34
CA SER A 97 -3.69 -4.59 11.73
C SER A 97 -2.50 -4.09 12.55
N LYS A 98 -1.31 -4.02 11.94
CA LYS A 98 -0.10 -3.46 12.59
C LYS A 98 -0.22 -1.95 12.80
N LEU A 99 -0.76 -1.23 11.83
CA LEU A 99 -0.95 0.22 11.92
C LEU A 99 -2.11 0.61 12.85
N ASN A 100 -3.02 -0.31 13.18
CA ASN A 100 -4.16 -0.05 14.05
C ASN A 100 -4.33 -1.16 15.12
N PRO A 101 -3.41 -1.28 16.08
CA PRO A 101 -3.46 -2.33 17.11
C PRO A 101 -4.68 -2.21 18.05
N GLY A 102 -5.28 -1.02 18.14
CA GLY A 102 -6.46 -0.74 18.98
C GLY A 102 -7.81 -0.94 18.30
N SER A 103 -7.85 -1.13 16.98
CA SER A 103 -9.11 -1.27 16.24
C SER A 103 -9.58 -2.72 16.21
N ARG A 104 -10.01 -3.23 17.36
CA ARG A 104 -11.04 -4.28 17.36
C ARG A 104 -12.36 -3.62 16.94
N GLY A 105 -12.51 -3.40 15.63
CA GLY A 105 -13.69 -2.76 15.03
C GLY A 105 -13.50 -1.28 14.69
N ALA A 106 -12.48 -0.93 13.90
CA ALA A 106 -12.49 0.36 13.21
C ALA A 106 -13.78 0.47 12.40
N SER A 107 -14.50 1.58 12.55
CA SER A 107 -15.74 1.85 11.82
C SER A 107 -15.53 1.60 10.33
N THR A 108 -16.15 0.52 9.87
CA THR A 108 -16.43 0.26 8.46
C THR A 108 -17.20 1.48 7.96
N ILE A 109 -16.61 2.24 7.03
CA ILE A 109 -17.34 3.24 6.24
C ILE A 109 -17.70 2.59 4.91
#